data_AF-A0A0A2FD88-F1
#
_entry.id   AF-A0A0A2FD88-F1
#
_cell.length_a   1.000
_cell.length_b   1.000
_cell.length_c   1.000
_cell.angle_alpha   90.00
_cell.angle_beta   90.00
_cell.angle_gamma   90.00
#
_symmetry.space_group_name_H-M   'P 1'
#
loop_
_entity.id
_entity.type
_entity.pdbx_description
1 polymer ?
#
loop_
_entity_poly.entity_id
_entity_poly.type
_entity_poly.pdbx_seq_one_letter_code
_entity_poly.pdbx_strand_id
1 'polypeptide(L)'
;MKHSLIAIPFVLVFLLLPVEALAVGETWYGAFIYGFQHSNVFHLIGNMLVLVPLVRMMRGRFHFDYWRILLAPYLCSVFAGLAYTGEPVVGSSGMIYALIGIYYASAVGGYHMKVQRKKKFAIWFVVALLSMVVPSFFGGVSLFIHLASWVAGSVYAFVNAAFYNVIKRGYN
;
A
#
# COMPACT_ATOMS: atom_id res chain seq x y z
N MET A 1 9.89 15.16 9.85
CA MET A 1 8.64 15.63 10.50
C MET A 1 7.43 15.57 9.57
N LYS A 2 7.43 16.19 8.37
CA LYS A 2 6.24 16.20 7.48
C LYS A 2 5.68 14.81 7.07
N HIS A 3 6.50 13.77 7.02
CA HIS A 3 6.08 12.41 6.64
C HIS A 3 5.35 11.64 7.73
N SER A 4 5.64 11.94 9.00
CA SER A 4 4.98 11.30 10.13
C SER A 4 3.51 11.73 10.23
N LEU A 5 3.14 12.86 9.59
CA LEU A 5 1.75 13.33 9.51
C LEU A 5 0.83 12.34 8.78
N ILE A 6 1.39 11.43 7.95
CA ILE A 6 0.61 10.35 7.32
C ILE A 6 -0.05 9.47 8.38
N ALA A 7 0.58 9.27 9.54
CA ALA A 7 0.05 8.41 10.58
C ALA A 7 -1.20 9.01 11.28
N ILE A 8 -1.39 10.34 11.23
CA ILE A 8 -2.49 11.02 11.92
C ILE A 8 -3.86 10.44 11.55
N PRO A 9 -4.27 10.33 10.27
CA PRO A 9 -5.57 9.75 9.94
C PRO A 9 -5.74 8.30 10.44
N PHE A 10 -4.69 7.48 10.43
CA PHE A 10 -4.74 6.11 10.96
C PHE A 10 -4.93 6.09 12.48
N VAL A 11 -4.22 6.97 13.20
CA VAL A 11 -4.36 7.11 14.65
C VAL A 11 -5.74 7.63 15.03
N LEU A 12 -6.25 8.65 14.32
CA LEU A 12 -7.57 9.21 14.59
C LEU A 12 -8.67 8.18 14.35
N VAL A 13 -8.64 7.47 13.23
CA VAL A 13 -9.61 6.40 12.96
C VAL A 13 -9.52 5.29 14.00
N PHE A 14 -8.32 4.85 14.36
CA PHE A 14 -8.12 3.82 15.39
C PHE A 14 -8.65 4.21 16.77
N LEU A 15 -8.54 5.48 17.16
CA LEU A 15 -9.01 5.95 18.48
C LEU A 15 -10.50 6.29 18.53
N LEU A 16 -11.07 6.75 17.41
CA LEU A 16 -12.41 7.34 17.39
C LEU A 16 -13.49 6.41 16.84
N LEU A 17 -13.12 5.35 16.14
CA LEU A 17 -14.08 4.49 15.45
C LEU A 17 -13.89 3.02 15.85
N PRO A 18 -14.97 2.31 16.26
CA PRO A 18 -14.89 0.90 16.63
C PRO A 18 -14.56 0.02 15.42
N VAL A 19 -13.77 -1.03 15.64
CA VAL A 19 -13.25 -1.93 14.61
C VAL A 19 -14.36 -2.76 13.95
N GLU A 20 -15.34 -3.20 14.75
CA GLU A 20 -16.39 -4.17 14.44
C GLU A 20 -17.49 -3.66 13.48
N ALA A 21 -17.40 -2.42 13.00
CA ALA A 21 -18.39 -1.84 12.08
C ALA A 21 -17.79 -1.44 10.72
N LEU A 22 -16.48 -1.61 10.55
CA LEU A 22 -15.70 -0.96 9.48
C LEU A 22 -14.72 -1.91 8.78
N ALA A 23 -14.80 -3.21 9.07
CA ALA A 23 -13.99 -4.20 8.39
C ALA A 23 -14.48 -4.44 6.94
N VAL A 24 -13.56 -4.87 6.08
CA VAL A 24 -13.92 -5.34 4.73
C VAL A 24 -14.80 -6.57 4.89
N GLY A 25 -15.94 -6.59 4.19
CA GLY A 25 -16.90 -7.72 4.19
C GLY A 25 -18.13 -7.49 5.05
N GLU A 26 -18.11 -6.52 5.97
CA GLU A 26 -19.24 -6.24 6.88
C GLU A 26 -20.18 -5.15 6.35
N THR A 27 -19.64 -4.12 5.69
CA THR A 27 -20.42 -3.01 5.12
C THR A 27 -19.86 -2.54 3.78
N TRP A 28 -20.69 -1.92 2.93
CA TRP A 28 -20.25 -1.42 1.62
C TRP A 28 -19.17 -0.33 1.73
N TYR A 29 -19.19 0.46 2.81
CA TYR A 29 -18.19 1.50 3.08
C TYR A 29 -16.96 0.96 3.84
N GLY A 30 -17.04 -0.26 4.39
CA GLY A 30 -15.93 -0.92 5.10
C GLY A 30 -14.67 -0.99 4.23
N ALA A 31 -14.81 -1.27 2.94
CA ALA A 31 -13.68 -1.27 2.00
C ALA A 31 -12.95 0.08 1.85
N PHE A 32 -13.56 1.19 2.24
CA PHE A 32 -12.93 2.52 2.21
C PHE A 32 -12.28 2.86 3.56
N ILE A 33 -12.81 2.34 4.67
CA ILE A 33 -12.37 2.75 6.01
C ILE A 33 -11.41 1.71 6.62
N TYR A 34 -11.47 0.45 6.20
CA TYR A 34 -10.69 -0.65 6.79
C TYR A 34 -9.18 -0.40 6.78
N GLY A 35 -8.67 0.29 5.76
CA GLY A 35 -7.24 0.60 5.63
C GLY A 35 -6.74 1.51 6.74
N PHE A 36 -7.63 2.26 7.38
CA PHE A 36 -7.32 3.13 8.52
C PHE A 36 -7.53 2.44 9.87
N GLN A 37 -8.36 1.40 9.90
CA GLN A 37 -8.63 0.60 11.09
C GLN A 37 -7.53 -0.40 11.40
N HIS A 38 -7.36 -0.76 12.67
CA HIS A 38 -6.38 -1.75 13.12
C HIS A 38 -6.95 -2.55 14.29
N SER A 39 -6.70 -3.86 14.30
CA SER A 39 -7.22 -4.78 15.33
C SER A 39 -6.66 -4.53 16.72
N ASN A 40 -5.47 -3.93 16.83
CA ASN A 40 -4.86 -3.53 18.10
C ASN A 40 -3.73 -2.51 17.87
N VAL A 41 -3.20 -1.95 18.96
CA VAL A 41 -2.14 -0.93 18.94
C VAL A 41 -0.84 -1.44 18.31
N PHE A 42 -0.49 -2.72 18.50
CA PHE A 42 0.72 -3.30 17.92
C PHE A 42 0.61 -3.45 16.40
N HIS A 43 -0.58 -3.79 15.89
CA HIS A 43 -0.86 -3.83 14.46
C HIS A 43 -0.74 -2.43 13.84
N LEU A 44 -1.29 -1.39 14.51
CA LEU A 44 -1.11 0.00 14.08
C LEU A 44 0.36 0.41 14.04
N ILE A 45 1.09 0.18 15.14
CA ILE A 45 2.51 0.53 15.23
C ILE A 45 3.31 -0.19 14.15
N GLY A 46 3.11 -1.51 13.98
CA GLY A 46 3.79 -2.31 12.98
C GLY A 46 3.57 -1.80 11.56
N ASN A 47 2.33 -1.50 11.20
CA ASN A 47 2.01 -0.94 9.90
C ASN A 47 2.64 0.45 9.71
N MET A 48 2.59 1.34 10.70
CA MET A 48 3.17 2.69 10.59
C MET A 48 4.70 2.66 10.48
N LEU A 49 5.37 1.74 11.17
CA LEU A 49 6.82 1.53 11.08
C LEU A 49 7.27 1.12 9.68
N VAL A 50 6.40 0.52 8.87
CA VAL A 50 6.69 0.15 7.49
C VAL A 50 6.18 1.21 6.50
N LEU A 51 4.94 1.66 6.65
CA LEU A 51 4.28 2.59 5.74
C LEU A 51 5.01 3.94 5.67
N VAL A 52 5.36 4.54 6.82
CA VAL A 52 5.97 5.88 6.85
C VAL A 52 7.34 5.90 6.17
N PRO A 53 8.28 4.97 6.45
CA PRO A 53 9.54 4.89 5.71
C PRO A 53 9.36 4.60 4.22
N LEU A 54 8.39 3.74 3.86
CA LEU A 54 8.12 3.38 2.48
C LEU A 54 7.63 4.59 1.68
N VAL A 55 6.66 5.35 2.19
CA VAL A 55 6.19 6.59 1.54
C VAL A 55 7.32 7.62 1.45
N ARG A 56 8.14 7.77 2.50
CA ARG A 56 9.32 8.66 2.46
C ARG A 56 10.30 8.25 1.36
N MET A 57 10.56 6.96 1.21
CA MET A 57 11.43 6.44 0.15
C MET A 57 10.85 6.71 -1.24
N MET A 58 9.55 6.44 -1.42
CA MET A 58 8.84 6.65 -2.68
C MET A 58 8.93 8.10 -3.14
N ARG A 59 8.67 9.06 -2.24
CA ARG A 59 8.78 10.49 -2.55
C ARG A 59 10.17 10.89 -3.04
N GLY A 60 11.23 10.29 -2.49
CA GLY A 60 12.60 10.58 -2.92
C GLY A 60 12.98 9.99 -4.28
N ARG A 61 12.18 9.07 -4.83
CA ARG A 61 12.52 8.31 -6.04
C ARG A 61 11.58 8.50 -7.21
N PHE A 62 10.34 8.87 -6.94
CA PHE A 62 9.34 9.17 -7.96
C PHE A 62 9.24 10.68 -8.16
N HIS A 63 9.01 11.08 -9.41
CA HIS A 63 8.66 12.45 -9.76
C HIS A 63 7.16 12.75 -9.51
N PHE A 64 6.46 11.87 -8.79
CA PHE A 64 5.04 12.03 -8.49
C PHE A 64 4.79 13.10 -7.43
N ASP A 65 3.65 13.77 -7.58
CA ASP A 65 3.06 14.54 -6.49
C ASP A 65 2.83 13.64 -5.28
N TYR A 66 3.14 14.17 -4.11
CA TYR A 66 3.02 13.48 -2.84
C TYR A 66 1.66 12.80 -2.64
N TRP A 67 0.59 13.43 -3.15
CA TRP A 67 -0.76 12.88 -3.09
C TRP A 67 -0.95 11.61 -3.90
N ARG A 68 -0.30 11.46 -5.06
CA ARG A 68 -0.39 10.24 -5.87
C ARG A 68 0.24 9.04 -5.16
N ILE A 69 1.31 9.28 -4.39
CA ILE A 69 2.00 8.26 -3.59
C ILE A 69 1.12 7.75 -2.44
N LEU A 70 0.13 8.52 -1.98
CA LEU A 70 -0.81 8.09 -0.95
C LEU A 70 -2.12 7.55 -1.54
N LEU A 71 -2.66 8.24 -2.54
CA LEU A 71 -3.96 7.93 -3.13
C LEU A 71 -3.93 6.66 -3.97
N ALA A 72 -2.93 6.47 -4.84
CA ALA A 72 -2.91 5.31 -5.73
C ALA A 72 -2.81 3.98 -4.96
N PRO A 73 -1.89 3.80 -4.00
CA PRO A 73 -1.85 2.57 -3.21
C PRO A 73 -3.07 2.39 -2.32
N TYR A 74 -3.65 3.47 -1.80
CA TYR A 74 -4.93 3.41 -1.09
C TYR A 74 -6.03 2.84 -1.98
N LEU A 75 -6.23 3.38 -3.18
CA LEU A 75 -7.24 2.88 -4.11
C LEU A 75 -6.97 1.43 -4.53
N CYS A 76 -5.72 1.05 -4.80
CA CYS A 76 -5.37 -0.35 -5.07
C CYS A 76 -5.77 -1.27 -3.90
N SER A 77 -5.55 -0.82 -2.66
CA SER A 77 -5.98 -1.54 -1.46
C SER A 77 -7.51 -1.63 -1.38
N VAL A 78 -8.23 -0.52 -1.55
CA VAL A 78 -9.70 -0.48 -1.56
C VAL A 78 -10.27 -1.45 -2.59
N PHE A 79 -9.78 -1.44 -3.83
CA PHE A 79 -10.25 -2.37 -4.87
C PHE A 79 -9.94 -3.83 -4.54
N ALA A 80 -8.78 -4.12 -3.95
CA ALA A 80 -8.47 -5.46 -3.46
C ALA A 80 -9.41 -5.88 -2.31
N GLY A 81 -9.77 -4.94 -1.43
CA GLY A 81 -10.76 -5.15 -0.36
C GLY A 81 -12.17 -5.39 -0.91
N LEU A 82 -12.62 -4.62 -1.91
CA LEU A 82 -13.93 -4.83 -2.54
C LEU A 82 -14.06 -6.20 -3.22
N ALA A 83 -12.96 -6.77 -3.70
CA ALA A 83 -12.92 -8.11 -4.29
C ALA A 83 -12.81 -9.23 -3.25
N TYR A 84 -12.70 -8.91 -1.95
CA TYR A 84 -12.50 -9.89 -0.90
C TYR A 84 -13.82 -10.32 -0.25
N THR A 85 -14.01 -11.62 -0.15
CA THR A 85 -15.23 -12.27 0.37
C THR A 85 -14.94 -13.17 1.58
N GLY A 86 -13.79 -12.99 2.24
CA GLY A 86 -13.41 -13.79 3.41
C GLY A 86 -13.74 -13.10 4.72
N GLU A 87 -13.11 -13.58 5.79
CA GLU A 87 -13.27 -13.07 7.15
C GLU A 87 -12.95 -11.57 7.29
N PRO A 88 -13.68 -10.82 8.12
CA PRO A 88 -13.44 -9.40 8.34
C PRO A 88 -11.96 -9.05 8.55
N VAL A 89 -11.46 -8.11 7.73
CA VAL A 89 -10.08 -7.60 7.86
C VAL A 89 -10.01 -6.10 8.02
N VAL A 90 -8.95 -5.67 8.70
CA VAL A 90 -8.57 -4.26 8.86
C VAL A 90 -7.06 -4.11 8.70
N GLY A 91 -6.59 -2.90 8.46
CA GLY A 91 -5.18 -2.56 8.47
C GLY A 91 -4.70 -1.93 7.17
N SER A 92 -3.72 -1.04 7.31
CA SER A 92 -3.06 -0.37 6.18
C SER A 92 -2.07 -1.25 5.42
N SER A 93 -1.96 -2.53 5.78
CA SER A 93 -1.05 -3.47 5.14
C SER A 93 -1.34 -3.66 3.64
N GLY A 94 -2.60 -3.66 3.20
CA GLY A 94 -2.94 -3.65 1.77
C GLY A 94 -2.32 -2.45 1.02
N MET A 95 -2.34 -1.25 1.62
CA MET A 95 -1.69 -0.07 1.05
C MET A 95 -0.17 -0.22 0.96
N ILE A 96 0.43 -0.83 1.99
CA ILE A 96 1.87 -1.14 2.03
C ILE A 96 2.22 -2.05 0.84
N TYR A 97 1.45 -3.12 0.60
CA TYR A 97 1.66 -4.02 -0.53
C TYR A 97 1.45 -3.36 -1.88
N ALA A 98 0.45 -2.52 -2.02
CA ALA A 98 0.27 -1.75 -3.25
C ALA A 98 1.47 -0.81 -3.50
N LEU A 99 1.98 -0.12 -2.47
CA LEU A 99 3.19 0.71 -2.59
C LEU A 99 4.41 -0.10 -3.03
N ILE A 100 4.57 -1.28 -2.45
CA ILE A 100 5.61 -2.24 -2.81
C ILE A 100 5.48 -2.63 -4.29
N GLY A 101 4.27 -2.97 -4.75
CA GLY A 101 3.99 -3.35 -6.15
C GLY A 101 4.32 -2.22 -7.12
N ILE A 102 3.85 -1.01 -6.80
CA ILE A 102 4.15 0.19 -7.57
C ILE A 102 5.66 0.39 -7.67
N TYR A 103 6.37 0.27 -6.55
CA TYR A 103 7.82 0.42 -6.50
C TYR A 103 8.56 -0.61 -7.37
N TYR A 104 8.23 -1.90 -7.27
CA TYR A 104 8.86 -2.97 -8.05
C TYR A 104 8.56 -2.85 -9.53
N ALA A 105 7.28 -2.73 -9.90
CA ALA A 105 6.87 -2.64 -11.30
C ALA A 105 7.38 -1.37 -11.96
N SER A 106 7.47 -0.23 -11.26
CA SER A 106 8.08 0.98 -11.80
C SER A 106 9.58 0.83 -12.04
N ALA A 107 10.29 0.09 -11.18
CA ALA A 107 11.71 -0.19 -11.37
C ALA A 107 12.00 -1.13 -12.56
N VAL A 108 11.05 -2.01 -12.91
CA VAL A 108 11.16 -2.95 -14.03
C VAL A 108 10.64 -2.34 -15.33
N GLY A 109 9.47 -1.69 -15.30
CA GLY A 109 8.76 -1.14 -16.46
C GLY A 109 9.35 0.16 -17.04
N GLY A 110 10.45 0.66 -16.49
CA GLY A 110 11.16 1.83 -17.03
C GLY A 110 10.42 3.17 -16.84
N TYR A 111 9.40 3.22 -15.97
CA TYR A 111 8.78 4.48 -15.57
C TYR A 111 9.79 5.31 -14.77
N HIS A 112 9.82 6.64 -14.96
CA HIS A 112 10.81 7.56 -14.35
C HIS A 112 10.90 7.44 -12.83
N MET A 113 11.67 6.46 -12.40
CA MET A 113 12.27 6.44 -11.11
C MET A 113 13.73 6.81 -11.28
N LYS A 114 14.25 7.63 -10.38
CA LYS A 114 15.67 7.59 -10.05
C LYS A 114 15.98 6.30 -9.29
N VAL A 115 15.60 5.13 -9.83
CA VAL A 115 16.03 3.84 -9.27
C VAL A 115 17.49 3.67 -9.65
N GLN A 116 18.36 4.30 -8.86
CA GLN A 116 19.63 3.68 -8.61
C GLN A 116 19.30 2.33 -7.96
N ARG A 117 19.45 1.23 -8.71
CA ARG A 117 19.39 -0.14 -8.20
C ARG A 117 20.41 -0.22 -7.06
N LYS A 118 19.97 -0.08 -5.82
CA LYS A 118 20.81 -0.16 -4.61
C LYS A 118 20.33 -1.30 -3.74
N LYS A 119 21.26 -1.94 -3.01
CA LYS A 119 21.04 -3.03 -2.03
C LYS A 119 19.80 -2.84 -1.12
N LYS A 120 19.41 -1.60 -0.83
CA LYS A 120 18.18 -1.25 -0.09
C LYS A 120 16.89 -1.81 -0.73
N PHE A 121 16.89 -2.10 -2.04
CA PHE A 121 15.78 -2.72 -2.78
C PHE A 121 15.47 -4.15 -2.32
N ALA A 122 16.49 -4.97 -2.08
CA ALA A 122 16.30 -6.34 -1.63
C ALA A 122 15.79 -6.38 -0.18
N ILE A 123 16.27 -5.46 0.66
CA ILE A 123 15.83 -5.36 2.06
C ILE A 123 14.34 -5.08 2.15
N TRP A 124 13.82 -4.09 1.39
CA TRP A 124 12.38 -3.80 1.39
C TRP A 124 11.53 -4.93 0.80
N PHE A 125 12.07 -5.72 -0.14
CA PHE A 125 11.40 -6.91 -0.66
C PHE A 125 11.23 -7.95 0.45
N VAL A 126 12.32 -8.19 1.18
CA VAL A 126 12.33 -9.18 2.27
C VAL A 126 11.44 -8.71 3.41
N VAL A 127 11.49 -7.43 3.79
CA VAL A 127 10.58 -6.85 4.79
C VAL A 127 9.13 -7.03 4.38
N ALA A 128 8.78 -6.72 3.13
CA ALA A 128 7.46 -6.93 2.57
C ALA A 128 7.00 -8.39 2.61
N LEU A 129 7.87 -9.31 2.19
CA LEU A 129 7.56 -10.74 2.17
C LEU A 129 7.34 -11.27 3.59
N LEU A 130 8.20 -10.88 4.53
CA LEU A 130 8.08 -11.27 5.94
C LEU A 130 6.82 -10.67 6.58
N SER A 131 6.43 -9.44 6.22
CA SER A 131 5.18 -8.85 6.70
C SER A 131 3.92 -9.51 6.11
N MET A 132 4.02 -10.30 5.03
CA MET A 132 2.89 -11.08 4.47
C MET A 132 2.75 -12.37 5.24
N VAL A 133 3.88 -13.08 5.29
CA VAL A 133 3.92 -14.49 5.67
C VAL A 133 3.78 -14.62 7.18
N VAL A 134 4.54 -13.86 7.97
CA VAL A 134 4.56 -14.03 9.43
C VAL A 134 3.19 -13.74 10.05
N PRO A 135 2.52 -12.59 9.79
CA PRO A 135 1.23 -12.30 10.41
C PRO A 135 0.09 -13.19 9.90
N SER A 136 0.18 -13.73 8.68
CA SER A 136 -0.86 -14.64 8.14
C SER A 136 -1.03 -15.94 8.94
N PHE A 137 -0.01 -16.35 9.70
CA PHE A 137 -0.09 -17.51 10.60
C PHE A 137 -0.79 -17.23 11.94
N PHE A 138 -1.03 -15.96 12.29
CA PHE A 138 -1.61 -15.56 13.59
C PHE A 138 -3.06 -15.07 13.50
N GLY A 139 -3.67 -15.11 12.31
CA GLY A 139 -5.05 -14.65 12.07
C GLY A 139 -5.18 -13.12 11.99
N GLY A 140 -6.34 -12.64 11.51
CA GLY A 140 -6.62 -11.20 11.33
C GLY A 140 -5.85 -10.53 10.19
N VAL A 141 -5.15 -11.32 9.36
CA VAL A 141 -4.37 -10.85 8.21
C VAL A 141 -4.62 -11.76 7.02
N SER A 142 -5.13 -11.18 5.93
CA SER A 142 -5.45 -11.92 4.69
C SER A 142 -4.32 -11.84 3.67
N LEU A 143 -3.64 -12.96 3.44
CA LEU A 143 -2.64 -13.10 2.37
C LEU A 143 -3.24 -12.75 1.00
N PHE A 144 -4.51 -13.08 0.78
CA PHE A 144 -5.21 -12.78 -0.48
C PHE A 144 -5.27 -11.27 -0.74
N ILE A 145 -5.71 -10.47 0.25
CA ILE A 145 -5.79 -9.01 0.09
C ILE A 145 -4.41 -8.42 -0.13
N HIS A 146 -3.39 -8.93 0.57
CA HIS A 146 -2.02 -8.47 0.40
C HIS A 146 -1.50 -8.73 -1.02
N LEU A 147 -1.71 -9.95 -1.52
CA LEU A 147 -1.33 -10.34 -2.88
C LEU A 147 -2.11 -9.54 -3.93
N ALA A 148 -3.42 -9.41 -3.77
CA ALA A 148 -4.28 -8.63 -4.67
C ALA A 148 -3.88 -7.15 -4.69
N SER A 149 -3.57 -6.56 -3.54
CA SER A 149 -3.09 -5.17 -3.44
C SER A 149 -1.73 -5.00 -4.12
N TRP A 150 -0.81 -5.96 -3.94
CA TRP A 150 0.49 -5.97 -4.60
C TRP A 150 0.37 -6.03 -6.13
N VAL A 151 -0.49 -6.93 -6.63
CA VAL A 151 -0.78 -7.06 -8.06
C VAL A 151 -1.42 -5.77 -8.59
N ALA A 152 -2.43 -5.23 -7.92
CA ALA A 152 -3.10 -3.99 -8.31
C ALA A 152 -2.11 -2.81 -8.41
N GLY A 153 -1.23 -2.67 -7.41
CA GLY A 153 -0.17 -1.65 -7.45
C GLY A 153 0.82 -1.85 -8.60
N SER A 154 1.18 -3.11 -8.89
CA SER A 154 2.08 -3.44 -10.01
C SER A 154 1.45 -3.12 -11.36
N VAL A 155 0.17 -3.46 -11.56
CA VAL A 155 -0.61 -3.13 -12.76
C VAL A 155 -0.69 -1.61 -12.93
N TYR A 156 -1.02 -0.87 -11.87
CA TYR A 156 -1.04 0.60 -11.89
C TYR A 156 0.28 1.18 -12.41
N ALA A 157 1.41 0.67 -11.93
CA ALA A 157 2.72 1.14 -12.37
C ALA A 157 3.02 0.80 -13.84
N PHE A 158 2.70 -0.41 -14.31
CA PHE A 158 2.89 -0.78 -15.71
C PHE A 158 2.01 0.04 -16.66
N VAL A 159 0.75 0.29 -16.29
CA VAL A 159 -0.16 1.13 -17.07
C VAL A 159 0.39 2.56 -17.18
N ASN A 160 0.83 3.15 -16.07
CA ASN A 160 1.45 4.47 -16.10
C ASN A 160 2.75 4.50 -16.92
N ALA A 161 3.55 3.43 -16.87
CA ALA A 161 4.73 3.27 -17.72
C ALA A 161 4.38 3.27 -19.21
N ALA A 162 3.37 2.50 -19.60
CA ALA A 162 2.90 2.41 -20.97
C ALA A 162 2.39 3.77 -21.47
N PHE A 163 1.49 4.43 -20.72
CA PHE A 163 0.97 5.75 -21.09
C PHE A 163 2.08 6.79 -21.27
N TYR A 164 3.04 6.82 -20.36
CA TYR A 164 4.16 7.75 -20.46
C TYR A 164 5.02 7.49 -21.70
N ASN A 165 5.33 6.23 -21.99
CA ASN A 165 6.13 5.86 -23.15
C ASN A 165 5.41 6.20 -24.46
N VAL A 166 4.08 6.04 -24.52
CA VAL A 166 3.26 6.45 -25.68
C VAL A 166 3.32 7.96 -25.86
N ILE A 167 3.07 8.73 -24.79
CA ILE A 167 3.12 10.20 -24.85
C ILE A 167 4.50 10.66 -25.30
N LYS A 168 5.58 10.18 -24.66
CA LYS A 168 6.95 10.60 -24.98
C LYS A 168 7.37 10.25 -26.41
N ARG A 169 6.94 9.10 -26.95
CA ARG A 169 7.23 8.70 -28.34
C ARG A 169 6.40 9.48 -29.37
N GLY A 170 5.25 10.02 -29.00
CA GLY A 170 4.42 10.86 -29.88
C GLY A 170 4.89 12.32 -30.01
N TYR A 171 5.89 12.74 -29.23
CA TYR A 171 6.47 14.09 -29.26
C TYR A 171 7.92 14.12 -29.82
N ASN A 172 8.44 12.99 -30.29
CA ASN A 172 9.72 12.88 -31.00
C ASN A 172 9.47 12.51 -32.47
#